data_AF-A0A8T2DC60-F1
#
_entry.id   AF-A0A8T2DC60-F1
#
_cell.length_a   1.000
_cell.length_b   1.000
_cell.length_c   1.000
_cell.angle_alpha   90.00
_cell.angle_beta   90.00
_cell.angle_gamma   90.00
#
_symmetry.space_group_name_H-M   'P 1'
#
loop_
_entity.id
_entity.type
_entity.pdbx_description
1 polymer ?
#
loop_
_entity_poly.entity_id
_entity_poly.type
_entity_poly.pdbx_seq_one_letter_code
_entity_poly.pdbx_strand_id
1 'polypeptide(L)'
;MADSTADESTNADTLWRELHKVLPEIWYDGGGKDHCEIDEAIRILTCLRKIESKNPESDISPVEVPKEFICTLSNKIMIEPMLIASGQTFEKSYILEWLKHERTCPRTKQVLYHRFMIPNHLINEVIKEWCLIHNFDRPKTSDEVIDLFTGDLESLLQRISCPTSVEDQTEAAKELSLKAKRFSSVCVYFVAKIPDSITRLLTPLSISEESNPEFLENIVTSLHIFSTFEKNKTLVAENPLVLPLLAKYMKQGTVLTRIHSAATVNSLSFTDSNKIIIGNSEVLKALIHVIEEGDSLATSEAFSALSNLCPVKEISEKAVSEGLIRAAIKKIKAGSNVSMLLSLLAFFSTQNHQTTEEMDNLGFIYDLFSILRNSNSLVNDENAVVIVYNICKSYKALQNVVLREEKRDVVLEEENKHGTFTRLENQEAGRATSLAKRILEWILR
;
A
#
# COMPACT_ATOMS: atom_id res chain seq x y z
N MET A 1 67.33 58.78 25.94
CA MET A 1 67.58 57.68 26.89
C MET A 1 66.29 57.41 27.63
N ALA A 2 65.98 56.12 27.79
CA ALA A 2 64.85 55.53 28.54
C ALA A 2 63.45 55.67 27.90
N ASP A 3 63.20 54.80 26.93
CA ASP A 3 62.23 53.69 27.00
C ASP A 3 60.92 53.87 27.80
N SER A 4 59.80 53.60 27.11
CA SER A 4 58.56 53.10 27.70
C SER A 4 57.72 52.47 26.57
N THR A 5 58.12 51.27 26.18
CA THR A 5 57.27 50.25 25.56
C THR A 5 56.18 49.81 26.53
N ALA A 6 54.92 49.88 26.13
CA ALA A 6 53.80 49.10 26.68
C ALA A 6 52.61 49.19 25.71
N ASP A 7 51.84 48.17 25.35
CA ASP A 7 51.94 46.71 25.41
C ASP A 7 50.77 46.23 24.50
N GLU A 8 51.02 45.90 23.23
CA GLU A 8 49.99 45.37 22.32
C GLU A 8 49.83 43.86 22.51
N SER A 9 49.22 43.46 23.63
CA SER A 9 48.55 42.18 23.75
C SER A 9 47.14 42.41 24.30
N THR A 10 46.22 42.80 23.41
CA THR A 10 44.81 42.96 23.79
C THR A 10 44.21 41.56 23.98
N ASN A 11 44.26 41.07 25.22
CA ASN A 11 43.69 39.77 25.59
C ASN A 11 42.16 39.76 25.32
N ALA A 12 41.62 38.64 24.83
CA ALA A 12 40.21 38.51 24.45
C ALA A 12 39.25 38.86 25.61
N ASP A 13 39.64 38.55 26.85
CA ASP A 13 38.90 38.88 28.07
C ASP A 13 38.81 40.39 28.34
N THR A 14 39.75 41.18 27.82
CA THR A 14 39.74 42.64 27.93
C THR A 14 38.79 43.23 26.91
N LEU A 15 38.79 42.72 25.69
CA LEU A 15 37.88 43.12 24.62
C LEU A 15 36.42 42.77 24.93
N TRP A 16 36.16 41.59 25.52
CA TRP A 16 34.81 41.23 25.98
C TRP A 16 34.30 42.13 27.10
N ARG A 17 35.17 42.56 28.03
CA ARG A 17 34.81 43.55 29.07
C ARG A 17 34.52 44.93 28.50
N GLU A 18 35.26 45.36 27.47
CA GLU A 18 34.98 46.61 26.77
C GLU A 18 33.66 46.56 26.01
N LEU A 19 33.39 45.45 25.30
CA LEU A 19 32.11 45.26 24.62
C LEU A 19 30.93 45.32 25.60
N HIS A 20 31.03 44.67 26.76
CA HIS A 20 30.00 44.69 27.79
C HIS A 20 29.77 46.07 28.42
N LYS A 21 30.73 47.00 28.32
CA LYS A 21 30.55 48.40 28.74
C LYS A 21 29.88 49.27 27.69
N VAL A 22 30.09 48.96 26.41
CA VAL A 22 29.51 49.74 25.29
C VAL A 22 28.06 49.31 25.00
N LEU A 23 27.73 48.04 25.20
CA LEU A 23 26.38 47.49 24.91
C LEU A 23 25.22 48.18 25.66
N PRO A 24 25.35 48.55 26.96
CA PRO A 24 24.27 49.25 27.68
C PRO A 24 24.00 50.67 27.16
N GLU A 25 25.04 51.39 26.71
CA GLU A 25 24.92 52.74 26.15
C GLU A 25 24.15 52.72 24.82
N ILE A 26 24.30 51.65 24.03
CA ILE A 26 23.52 51.41 22.80
C ILE A 26 22.03 51.11 23.10
N TRP A 27 21.73 50.57 24.28
CA TRP A 27 20.37 50.10 24.63
C TRP A 27 19.55 51.08 25.46
N TYR A 28 20.17 52.00 26.21
CA TYR A 28 19.47 52.89 27.14
C TYR A 28 19.29 54.34 26.67
N ASP A 29 20.07 54.83 25.70
CA ASP A 29 19.85 56.18 25.16
C ASP A 29 19.10 56.09 23.82
N GLY A 30 17.79 56.29 23.89
CA GLY A 30 16.89 56.23 22.74
C GLY A 30 17.26 57.28 21.70
N GLY A 31 18.00 56.85 20.66
CA GLY A 31 18.12 57.52 19.37
C GLY A 31 18.53 58.99 19.46
N GLY A 32 19.77 59.27 19.89
CA GLY A 32 20.23 60.63 20.11
C GLY A 32 21.72 60.89 19.88
N LYS A 33 22.21 60.71 18.65
CA LYS A 33 23.42 61.35 18.07
C LYS A 33 24.78 61.03 18.72
N ASP A 34 25.29 59.83 18.47
CA ASP A 34 26.59 59.64 17.84
C ASP A 34 26.68 58.20 17.30
N HIS A 35 27.25 58.01 16.11
CA HIS A 35 27.48 56.68 15.52
C HIS A 35 28.74 56.00 16.09
N CYS A 36 29.43 56.68 17.00
CA CYS A 36 30.75 56.33 17.50
C CYS A 36 30.73 55.04 18.32
N GLU A 37 29.70 54.83 19.13
CA GLU A 37 29.55 53.68 20.03
C GLU A 37 29.21 52.40 19.26
N ILE A 38 28.45 52.52 18.17
CA ILE A 38 28.14 51.41 17.26
C ILE A 38 29.39 51.03 16.47
N ASP A 39 30.11 52.01 15.93
CA ASP A 39 31.36 51.79 15.20
C ASP A 39 32.44 51.18 16.11
N GLU A 40 32.47 51.57 17.39
CA GLU A 40 33.37 51.01 18.39
C GLU A 40 33.00 49.56 18.77
N ALA A 41 31.71 49.24 18.91
CA ALA A 41 31.27 47.86 19.11
C ALA A 41 31.62 46.96 17.90
N ILE A 42 31.46 47.48 16.67
CA ILE A 42 31.85 46.78 15.44
C ILE A 42 33.37 46.57 15.39
N ARG A 43 34.17 47.56 15.81
CA ARG A 43 35.64 47.47 15.91
C ARG A 43 36.06 46.37 16.88
N ILE A 44 35.48 46.35 18.08
CA ILE A 44 35.79 45.36 19.14
C ILE A 44 35.44 43.94 18.68
N LEU A 45 34.26 43.73 18.09
CA LEU A 45 33.84 42.44 17.54
C LEU A 45 34.76 41.96 16.41
N THR A 46 35.22 42.89 15.55
CA THR A 46 36.14 42.57 14.47
C THR A 46 37.52 42.15 14.99
N CYS A 47 37.98 42.76 16.10
CA CYS A 47 39.21 42.38 16.79
C CYS A 47 39.08 41.01 17.48
N LEU A 48 37.97 40.73 18.17
CA LEU A 48 37.69 39.43 18.77
C LEU A 48 37.72 38.30 17.73
N ARG A 49 37.08 38.51 16.57
CA ARG A 49 37.09 37.56 15.46
C ARG A 49 38.49 37.30 14.90
N LYS A 50 39.37 38.31 14.88
CA LYS A 50 40.79 38.17 14.47
C LYS A 50 41.62 37.37 15.47
N ILE A 51 41.24 37.37 16.75
CA ILE A 51 41.90 36.59 17.79
C ILE A 51 41.44 35.12 17.71
N GLU A 52 40.14 34.87 17.52
CA GLU A 52 39.60 33.53 17.30
C GLU A 52 40.18 32.86 16.03
N SER A 53 40.39 33.62 14.96
CA SER A 53 41.01 33.10 13.72
C SER A 53 42.53 32.90 13.80
N LYS A 54 43.19 33.30 14.89
CA LYS A 54 44.63 33.10 15.13
C LYS A 54 44.96 31.93 16.08
N ASN A 55 43.96 31.21 16.58
CA ASN A 55 44.15 29.99 17.36
C ASN A 55 43.85 28.74 16.49
N PRO A 56 44.80 28.22 15.69
CA PRO A 56 44.62 26.99 14.93
C PRO A 56 45.07 25.77 15.74
N GLU A 57 44.65 25.64 17.00
CA GLU A 57 44.85 24.40 17.76
C GLU A 57 43.61 24.07 18.57
N SER A 58 42.76 23.22 18.00
CA SER A 58 41.90 22.34 18.78
C SER A 58 41.54 21.09 17.99
N ASP A 59 42.18 19.99 18.39
CA ASP A 59 41.69 18.61 18.44
C ASP A 59 40.78 18.08 17.33
N ILE A 60 41.31 17.03 16.67
CA ILE A 60 40.59 16.11 15.78
C ILE A 60 39.56 15.34 16.62
N SER A 61 38.41 15.96 16.86
CA SER A 61 37.15 15.26 17.08
C SER A 61 36.40 15.21 15.74
N PRO A 62 35.69 14.11 15.41
CA PRO A 62 34.87 14.09 14.20
C PRO A 62 33.82 15.20 14.31
N VAL A 63 33.89 16.18 13.41
CA VAL A 63 32.96 17.31 13.37
C VAL A 63 31.54 16.76 13.17
N GLU A 64 30.73 16.84 14.23
CA GLU A 64 29.33 16.41 14.17
C GLU A 64 28.49 17.47 13.43
N VAL A 65 27.77 17.05 12.39
CA VAL A 65 26.92 17.95 11.60
C VAL A 65 25.74 18.41 12.46
N PRO A 66 25.45 19.72 12.58
CA PRO A 66 24.28 20.23 13.28
C PRO A 66 22.98 19.61 12.79
N LYS A 67 22.11 19.24 13.74
CA LYS A 67 20.85 18.51 13.47
C LYS A 67 19.91 19.31 12.57
N GLU A 68 20.01 20.64 12.60
CA GLU A 68 19.25 21.58 11.80
C GLU A 68 19.59 21.50 10.30
N PHE A 69 20.81 21.04 9.97
CA PHE A 69 21.28 20.87 8.60
C PHE A 69 20.94 19.49 8.04
N ILE A 70 20.55 18.56 8.91
CA ILE A 70 20.21 17.19 8.58
C ILE A 70 18.73 17.12 8.22
N CYS A 71 18.43 16.60 7.03
CA CYS A 71 17.05 16.34 6.65
C CYS A 71 16.52 15.10 7.39
N THR A 72 15.38 15.21 8.08
CA THR A 72 14.81 14.08 8.84
C THR A 72 14.25 12.96 7.96
N LEU A 73 14.13 13.16 6.64
CA LEU A 73 13.76 12.12 5.69
C LEU A 73 14.97 11.31 5.22
N SER A 74 16.12 11.95 5.00
CA SER A 74 17.34 11.32 4.48
C SER A 74 18.36 10.95 5.55
N ASN A 75 18.25 11.57 6.73
CA ASN A 75 19.26 11.56 7.78
C ASN A 75 20.67 11.99 7.30
N LYS A 76 20.73 12.80 6.24
CA LYS A 76 21.96 13.39 5.69
C LYS A 76 21.85 14.91 5.63
N ILE A 77 23.00 15.57 5.53
CA ILE A 77 23.07 17.02 5.32
C ILE A 77 22.32 17.41 4.03
N MET A 78 21.51 18.46 4.10
CA MET A 78 20.75 18.95 2.95
C MET A 78 21.68 19.54 1.89
N ILE A 79 21.43 19.25 0.62
CA ILE A 79 22.08 19.77 -0.58
C ILE A 79 21.16 20.80 -1.24
N GLU A 80 19.88 20.47 -1.41
CA GLU A 80 18.84 21.36 -1.93
C GLU A 80 17.71 21.49 -0.89
N PRO A 81 17.87 22.33 0.15
CA PRO A 81 16.85 22.49 1.19
C PRO A 81 15.59 23.16 0.64
N MET A 82 14.43 22.51 0.83
CA MET A 82 13.10 22.95 0.40
C MET A 82 12.17 23.09 1.59
N LEU A 83 11.55 24.26 1.72
CA LEU A 83 10.52 24.57 2.70
C LEU A 83 9.15 24.07 2.21
N ILE A 84 8.42 23.35 3.06
CA ILE A 84 7.02 22.94 2.80
C ILE A 84 6.02 23.76 3.61
N ALA A 85 4.73 23.58 3.31
CA ALA A 85 3.61 24.31 3.90
C ALA A 85 3.60 24.33 5.45
N SER A 86 4.15 23.30 6.11
CA SER A 86 4.28 23.23 7.57
C SER A 86 5.42 24.08 8.16
N GLY A 87 6.15 24.84 7.33
CA GLY A 87 7.32 25.62 7.76
C GLY A 87 8.57 24.77 8.02
N GLN A 88 8.54 23.49 7.65
CA GLN A 88 9.66 22.57 7.80
C GLN A 88 10.50 22.48 6.53
N THR A 89 11.82 22.31 6.69
CA THR A 89 12.77 22.24 5.57
C THR A 89 13.28 20.80 5.40
N PHE A 90 13.29 20.32 4.16
CA PHE A 90 13.72 18.97 3.80
C PHE A 90 14.59 19.00 2.54
N GLU A 91 15.34 17.93 2.29
CA GLU A 91 16.03 17.74 1.02
C GLU A 91 15.01 17.58 -0.13
N LYS A 92 15.22 18.33 -1.21
CA LYS A 92 14.30 18.46 -2.36
C LYS A 92 13.82 17.13 -2.91
N SER A 93 14.74 16.21 -3.18
CA SER A 93 14.41 14.91 -3.77
C SER A 93 13.49 14.06 -2.87
N TYR A 94 13.72 14.07 -1.56
CA TYR A 94 12.98 13.25 -0.59
C TYR A 94 11.58 13.78 -0.38
N ILE A 95 11.47 15.11 -0.27
CA ILE A 95 10.19 15.75 -0.01
C ILE A 95 9.32 15.78 -1.27
N LEU A 96 9.93 15.92 -2.45
CA LEU A 96 9.25 15.74 -3.74
C LEU A 96 8.61 14.35 -3.82
N GLU A 97 9.36 13.30 -3.51
CA GLU A 97 8.85 11.93 -3.56
C GLU A 97 7.75 11.68 -2.53
N TRP A 98 7.96 12.12 -1.28
CA TRP A 98 6.97 12.01 -0.20
C TRP A 98 5.64 12.67 -0.59
N LEU A 99 5.67 13.88 -1.13
CA LEU A 99 4.47 14.65 -1.47
C LEU A 99 3.73 14.14 -2.71
N LYS A 100 4.29 13.20 -3.49
CA LYS A 100 3.53 12.49 -4.52
C LYS A 100 2.41 11.65 -3.90
N HIS A 101 2.70 11.01 -2.77
CA HIS A 101 1.82 10.01 -2.14
C HIS A 101 1.10 10.52 -0.91
N GLU A 102 1.78 11.31 -0.08
CA GLU A 102 1.27 11.78 1.21
C GLU A 102 0.99 13.28 1.22
N ARG A 103 -0.11 13.69 1.86
CA ARG A 103 -0.44 15.12 2.09
C ARG A 103 -0.13 15.55 3.53
N THR A 104 0.85 14.92 4.16
CA THR A 104 1.22 15.18 5.55
C THR A 104 2.67 15.65 5.66
N CYS A 105 2.99 16.42 6.71
CA CYS A 105 4.35 16.79 7.05
C CYS A 105 5.11 15.54 7.56
N PRO A 106 6.27 15.17 7.00
CA PRO A 106 7.01 14.00 7.45
C PRO A 106 7.39 14.03 8.94
N ARG A 107 7.73 15.22 9.45
CA ARG A 107 8.20 15.45 10.82
C ARG A 107 7.07 15.65 11.82
N THR A 108 6.12 16.54 11.54
CA THR A 108 5.06 16.92 12.49
C THR A 108 3.78 16.10 12.33
N LYS A 109 3.67 15.27 11.27
CA LYS A 109 2.48 14.49 10.90
C LYS A 109 1.22 15.31 10.62
N GLN A 110 1.31 16.64 10.61
CA GLN A 110 0.20 17.54 10.29
C GLN A 110 -0.19 17.45 8.81
N VAL A 111 -1.48 17.54 8.51
CA VAL A 111 -1.98 17.62 7.13
C VAL A 111 -1.61 18.97 6.52
N LEU A 112 -1.01 18.95 5.33
CA LEU A 112 -0.54 20.14 4.64
C LEU A 112 -1.68 20.80 3.85
N TYR A 113 -1.83 22.12 3.98
CA TYR A 113 -2.84 22.88 3.22
C TYR A 113 -2.50 22.98 1.73
N HIS A 114 -1.25 22.80 1.32
CA HIS A 114 -0.84 22.60 -0.08
C HIS A 114 0.42 21.72 -0.21
N ARG A 115 0.74 21.28 -1.43
CA ARG A 115 1.95 20.49 -1.76
C ARG A 115 3.10 21.29 -2.39
N PHE A 116 2.96 22.61 -2.51
CA PHE A 116 4.05 23.45 -3.02
C PHE A 116 5.26 23.43 -2.10
N MET A 117 6.44 23.50 -2.71
CA MET A 117 7.74 23.57 -2.04
C MET A 117 8.46 24.83 -2.51
N ILE A 118 9.12 25.50 -1.58
CA ILE A 118 9.87 26.74 -1.85
C ILE A 118 11.33 26.49 -1.50
N PRO A 119 12.31 26.74 -2.38
CA PRO A 119 13.73 26.64 -2.03
C PRO A 119 14.06 27.51 -0.81
N ASN A 120 14.69 26.92 0.20
CA ASN A 120 15.12 27.62 1.40
C ASN A 120 16.57 28.10 1.25
N HIS A 121 16.73 29.23 0.55
CA HIS A 121 18.04 29.81 0.28
C HIS A 121 18.82 30.17 1.55
N LEU A 122 18.14 30.61 2.62
CA LEU A 122 18.79 30.95 3.89
C LEU A 122 19.48 29.73 4.51
N ILE A 123 18.76 28.62 4.68
CA ILE A 123 19.34 27.38 5.20
C ILE A 123 20.44 26.86 4.27
N ASN A 124 20.28 27.01 2.95
CA ASN A 124 21.32 26.61 2.01
C ASN A 124 22.63 27.38 2.20
N GLU A 125 22.57 28.71 2.38
CA GLU A 125 23.78 29.52 2.58
C GLU A 125 24.43 29.22 3.94
N VAL A 126 23.65 29.06 5.01
CA VAL A 126 24.17 28.69 6.34
C VAL A 126 24.87 27.32 6.30
N ILE A 127 24.30 26.34 5.59
CA ILE A 127 24.93 25.02 5.42
C ILE A 127 26.24 25.14 4.63
N LYS A 128 26.27 25.93 3.56
CA LYS A 128 27.50 26.14 2.79
C LYS A 128 28.60 26.76 3.64
N GLU A 129 28.28 27.81 4.39
CA GLU A 129 29.22 28.50 5.26
C GLU A 129 29.77 27.55 6.34
N TRP A 130 28.90 26.77 6.97
CA TRP A 130 29.33 25.76 7.94
C TRP A 130 30.25 24.71 7.32
N CYS A 131 29.92 24.20 6.13
CA CYS A 131 30.76 23.24 5.43
C CYS A 131 32.14 23.81 5.10
N LEU A 132 32.23 25.08 4.69
CA LEU A 132 33.48 25.77 4.40
C LEU A 132 34.35 25.92 5.66
N ILE A 133 33.77 26.35 6.78
CA ILE A 133 34.50 26.57 8.04
C ILE A 133 35.08 25.26 8.58
N HIS A 134 34.35 24.16 8.45
CA HIS A 134 34.73 22.87 9.03
C HIS A 134 35.44 21.93 8.05
N ASN A 135 35.81 22.41 6.85
CA ASN A 135 36.33 21.57 5.76
C ASN A 135 35.48 20.30 5.52
N PHE A 136 34.15 20.44 5.62
CA PHE A 136 33.22 19.34 5.40
C PHE A 136 32.86 19.27 3.92
N ASP A 137 33.20 18.16 3.26
CA ASP A 137 32.84 17.93 1.86
C ASP A 137 31.33 17.71 1.71
N ARG A 138 30.62 18.78 1.35
CA ARG A 138 29.19 18.69 1.03
C ARG A 138 29.01 17.86 -0.25
N PRO A 139 28.14 16.82 -0.24
CA PRO A 139 27.88 16.03 -1.43
C PRO A 139 27.38 16.92 -2.58
N LYS A 140 27.93 16.73 -3.77
CA LYS A 140 27.47 17.44 -4.97
C LYS A 140 26.14 16.86 -5.43
N THR A 141 25.29 17.69 -6.04
CA THR A 141 24.09 17.24 -6.75
C THR A 141 24.53 16.34 -7.92
N SER A 142 24.65 15.03 -7.70
CA SER A 142 24.58 14.08 -8.81
C SER A 142 23.10 13.74 -9.04
N ASP A 143 22.72 13.54 -10.30
CA ASP A 143 21.39 13.09 -10.70
C ASP A 143 21.06 11.64 -10.22
N GLU A 144 21.91 11.04 -9.39
CA GLU A 144 21.69 9.73 -8.77
C GLU A 144 20.82 9.87 -7.51
N VAL A 145 19.64 10.44 -7.68
CA VAL A 145 18.62 10.65 -6.64
C VAL A 145 18.05 9.34 -6.06
N ILE A 146 18.52 8.20 -6.56
CA ILE A 146 17.99 6.88 -6.25
C ILE A 146 18.71 6.22 -5.05
N ASP A 147 19.99 6.52 -4.83
CA ASP A 147 20.89 5.68 -4.01
C ASP A 147 20.59 5.65 -2.49
N LEU A 148 19.79 6.57 -1.97
CA LEU A 148 19.60 6.69 -0.51
C LEU A 148 18.36 6.02 0.05
N PHE A 149 17.32 5.84 -0.76
CA PHE A 149 16.14 5.04 -0.36
C PHE A 149 16.30 3.57 -0.72
N THR A 150 17.28 3.27 -1.59
CA THR A 150 17.44 1.95 -2.20
C THR A 150 18.80 1.32 -1.92
N GLY A 151 19.77 2.07 -1.40
CA GLY A 151 21.15 1.62 -1.21
C GLY A 151 21.30 0.46 -0.21
N ASP A 152 20.34 0.29 0.70
CA ASP A 152 20.28 -0.86 1.62
C ASP A 152 19.33 -1.97 1.18
N LEU A 153 18.62 -1.85 0.06
CA LEU A 153 17.73 -2.92 -0.40
C LEU A 153 18.50 -4.16 -0.83
N GLU A 154 19.68 -3.97 -1.42
CA GLU A 154 20.57 -5.07 -1.81
C GLU A 154 21.10 -5.82 -0.58
N SER A 155 21.46 -5.09 0.49
CA SER A 155 21.91 -5.70 1.75
C SER A 155 20.76 -6.40 2.48
N LEU A 156 19.54 -5.84 2.46
CA LEU A 156 18.35 -6.49 3.00
C LEU A 156 18.01 -7.77 2.24
N LEU A 157 18.06 -7.75 0.91
CA LEU A 157 17.88 -8.95 0.10
C LEU A 157 18.94 -10.01 0.41
N GLN A 158 20.20 -9.60 0.57
CA GLN A 158 21.26 -10.52 0.95
C GLN A 158 21.01 -11.15 2.32
N ARG A 159 20.56 -10.38 3.32
CA ARG A 159 20.19 -10.89 4.65
C ARG A 159 18.96 -11.80 4.60
N ILE A 160 18.04 -11.59 3.68
CA ILE A 160 16.87 -12.47 3.47
C ILE A 160 17.30 -13.80 2.82
N SER A 161 18.14 -13.75 1.78
CA SER A 161 18.57 -14.94 1.03
C SER A 161 19.67 -15.75 1.73
N CYS A 162 20.59 -15.08 2.43
CA CYS A 162 21.72 -15.68 3.14
C CYS A 162 21.85 -15.07 4.54
N PRO A 163 20.89 -15.37 5.43
CA PRO A 163 20.86 -14.80 6.78
C PRO A 163 21.99 -15.30 7.67
N THR A 164 22.39 -14.49 8.64
CA THR A 164 23.30 -14.92 9.72
C THR A 164 22.56 -15.70 10.83
N SER A 165 21.27 -15.42 11.03
CA SER A 165 20.36 -16.16 11.92
C SER A 165 18.90 -16.04 11.43
N VAL A 166 17.98 -16.85 11.99
CA VAL A 166 16.54 -16.76 11.66
C VAL A 166 15.97 -15.39 12.07
N GLU A 167 16.44 -14.83 13.17
CA GLU A 167 16.07 -13.49 13.66
C GLU A 167 16.54 -12.41 12.70
N ASP A 168 17.79 -12.49 12.22
CA ASP A 168 18.34 -11.56 11.22
C ASP A 168 17.54 -11.60 9.91
N GLN A 169 17.17 -12.81 9.45
CA GLN A 169 16.32 -12.99 8.28
C GLN A 169 14.95 -12.32 8.44
N THR A 170 14.34 -12.52 9.61
CA THR A 170 13.00 -12.00 9.93
C THR A 170 13.02 -10.48 10.03
N GLU A 171 14.04 -9.92 10.68
CA GLU A 171 14.20 -8.48 10.82
C GLU A 171 14.46 -7.81 9.46
N ALA A 172 15.28 -8.42 8.60
CA ALA A 172 15.51 -7.90 7.24
C ALA A 172 14.22 -7.89 6.41
N ALA A 173 13.41 -8.94 6.48
CA ALA A 173 12.11 -9.00 5.79
C ALA A 173 11.13 -7.93 6.32
N LYS A 174 11.12 -7.72 7.64
CA LYS A 174 10.29 -6.71 8.29
C LYS A 174 10.69 -5.30 7.88
N GLU A 175 11.99 -5.01 7.85
CA GLU A 175 12.51 -3.72 7.41
C GLU A 175 12.15 -3.44 5.93
N LEU A 176 12.30 -4.43 5.06
CA LEU A 176 11.89 -4.34 3.66
C LEU A 176 10.38 -4.04 3.54
N SER A 177 9.54 -4.75 4.28
CA SER A 177 8.09 -4.55 4.31
C SER A 177 7.73 -3.12 4.77
N LEU A 178 8.38 -2.61 5.81
CA LEU A 178 8.17 -1.25 6.29
C LEU A 178 8.60 -0.19 5.27
N LYS A 179 9.74 -0.39 4.60
CA LYS A 179 10.23 0.50 3.53
C LYS A 179 9.28 0.50 2.34
N ALA A 180 8.81 -0.67 1.91
CA ALA A 180 7.84 -0.80 0.82
C ALA A 180 6.52 -0.07 1.15
N LYS A 181 6.02 -0.19 2.38
CA LYS A 181 4.82 0.53 2.85
C LYS A 181 5.01 2.05 2.86
N ARG A 182 6.21 2.51 3.21
CA ARG A 182 6.50 3.93 3.42
C ARG A 182 6.90 4.67 2.14
N PHE A 183 7.54 3.98 1.21
CA PHE A 183 8.15 4.58 0.03
C PHE A 183 7.77 3.81 -1.24
N SER A 184 6.87 4.37 -2.02
CA SER A 184 6.48 3.85 -3.35
C SER A 184 7.67 3.71 -4.32
N SER A 185 8.67 4.59 -4.22
CA SER A 185 9.91 4.54 -5.01
C SER A 185 10.66 3.23 -4.80
N VAL A 186 10.67 2.68 -3.58
CA VAL A 186 11.25 1.36 -3.26
C VAL A 186 10.56 0.29 -4.08
N CYS A 187 9.24 0.33 -4.22
CA CYS A 187 8.48 -0.72 -4.91
C CYS A 187 8.82 -0.81 -6.39
N VAL A 188 8.91 0.35 -7.07
CA VAL A 188 9.28 0.40 -8.48
C VAL A 188 10.76 0.06 -8.67
N TYR A 189 11.63 0.61 -7.81
CA TYR A 189 13.07 0.36 -7.91
C TYR A 189 13.43 -1.10 -7.66
N PHE A 190 12.87 -1.70 -6.61
CA PHE A 190 13.17 -3.07 -6.19
C PHE A 190 12.96 -4.06 -7.34
N VAL A 191 11.84 -3.96 -8.05
CA VAL A 191 11.54 -4.85 -9.18
C VAL A 191 12.31 -4.45 -10.44
N ALA A 192 12.45 -3.15 -10.74
CA ALA A 192 12.98 -2.70 -12.02
C ALA A 192 14.52 -2.59 -12.08
N LYS A 193 15.20 -2.45 -10.93
CA LYS A 193 16.62 -2.10 -10.88
C LYS A 193 17.49 -3.13 -10.15
N ILE A 194 16.93 -3.90 -9.23
CA ILE A 194 17.66 -4.96 -8.55
C ILE A 194 17.50 -6.26 -9.35
N PRO A 195 18.58 -6.85 -9.88
CA PRO A 195 18.51 -8.11 -10.61
C PRO A 195 17.95 -9.24 -9.75
N ASP A 196 17.04 -10.01 -10.34
CA ASP A 196 16.43 -11.20 -9.74
C ASP A 196 15.80 -10.95 -8.36
N SER A 197 15.41 -9.71 -8.04
CA SER A 197 14.93 -9.32 -6.71
C SER A 197 13.73 -10.13 -6.24
N ILE A 198 12.75 -10.37 -7.12
CA ILE A 198 11.57 -11.19 -6.83
C ILE A 198 11.98 -12.63 -6.52
N THR A 199 12.86 -13.22 -7.34
CA THR A 199 13.35 -14.58 -7.14
C THR A 199 14.10 -14.68 -5.82
N ARG A 200 15.05 -13.78 -5.55
CA ARG A 200 15.85 -13.75 -4.31
C ARG A 200 15.01 -13.57 -3.06
N LEU A 201 13.96 -12.75 -3.14
CA LEU A 201 12.99 -12.55 -2.06
C LEU A 201 12.23 -13.84 -1.73
N LEU A 202 11.88 -14.64 -2.74
CA LEU A 202 11.00 -15.81 -2.62
C LEU A 202 11.74 -17.15 -2.51
N THR A 203 13.02 -17.21 -2.86
CA THR A 203 13.85 -18.42 -2.75
C THR A 203 13.82 -19.03 -1.34
N PRO A 204 13.94 -18.26 -0.23
CA PRO A 204 13.89 -18.84 1.12
C PRO A 204 12.59 -19.59 1.41
N LEU A 205 11.47 -19.11 0.87
CA LEU A 205 10.13 -19.70 1.02
C LEU A 205 9.94 -20.98 0.18
N SER A 206 10.75 -21.14 -0.86
CA SER A 206 10.71 -22.31 -1.74
C SER A 206 11.53 -23.47 -1.19
N ILE A 207 12.56 -23.18 -0.40
CA ILE A 207 13.50 -24.18 0.13
C ILE A 207 13.04 -24.72 1.49
N SER A 208 12.46 -23.88 2.35
CA SER A 208 12.03 -24.30 3.69
C SER A 208 10.53 -24.60 3.74
N GLU A 209 10.17 -25.81 4.16
CA GLU A 209 8.76 -26.17 4.42
C GLU A 209 8.22 -25.51 5.70
N GLU A 210 9.08 -25.31 6.71
CA GLU A 210 8.76 -24.66 7.97
C GLU A 210 9.43 -23.29 8.04
N SER A 211 8.77 -22.27 7.49
CA SER A 211 9.21 -20.88 7.60
C SER A 211 8.64 -20.24 8.87
N ASN A 212 9.43 -19.38 9.53
CA ASN A 212 8.92 -18.54 10.61
C ASN A 212 7.68 -17.75 10.13
N PRO A 213 6.53 -17.81 10.84
CA PRO A 213 5.31 -17.09 10.45
C PRO A 213 5.50 -15.59 10.26
N GLU A 214 6.28 -14.91 11.13
CA GLU A 214 6.52 -13.47 11.01
C GLU A 214 7.36 -13.15 9.76
N PHE A 215 8.38 -13.97 9.48
CA PHE A 215 9.17 -13.84 8.25
C PHE A 215 8.28 -14.00 7.01
N LEU A 216 7.50 -15.08 6.98
CA LEU A 216 6.60 -15.39 5.88
C LEU A 216 5.60 -14.24 5.64
N GLU A 217 4.97 -13.72 6.70
CA GLU A 217 4.02 -12.61 6.61
C GLU A 217 4.67 -11.36 6.02
N ASN A 218 5.88 -11.02 6.45
CA ASN A 218 6.60 -9.85 5.92
C ASN A 218 6.98 -10.00 4.44
N ILE A 219 7.40 -11.19 4.01
CA ILE A 219 7.73 -11.46 2.60
C ILE A 219 6.48 -11.38 1.72
N VAL A 220 5.39 -12.06 2.09
CA VAL A 220 4.14 -12.05 1.33
C VAL A 220 3.51 -10.65 1.30
N THR A 221 3.60 -9.90 2.40
CA THR A 221 3.16 -8.50 2.45
C THR A 221 3.97 -7.62 1.50
N SER A 222 5.30 -7.78 1.48
CA SER A 222 6.17 -7.01 0.58
C SER A 222 5.85 -7.31 -0.88
N LEU A 223 5.68 -8.60 -1.22
CA LEU A 223 5.28 -9.03 -2.57
C LEU A 223 3.92 -8.42 -2.97
N HIS A 224 2.94 -8.43 -2.06
CA HIS A 224 1.66 -7.79 -2.31
C HIS A 224 1.82 -6.31 -2.62
N ILE A 225 2.57 -5.57 -1.80
CA ILE A 225 2.82 -4.14 -2.03
C ILE A 225 3.47 -3.92 -3.39
N PHE A 226 4.51 -4.69 -3.73
CA PHE A 226 5.17 -4.59 -5.04
C PHE A 226 4.22 -4.84 -6.20
N SER A 227 3.26 -5.76 -6.05
CA SER A 227 2.24 -6.08 -7.07
C SER A 227 1.19 -4.98 -7.27
N THR A 228 1.03 -4.05 -6.33
CA THR A 228 0.06 -2.93 -6.48
C THR A 228 0.48 -1.92 -7.54
N PHE A 229 1.76 -1.90 -7.92
CA PHE A 229 2.30 -0.96 -8.90
C PHE A 229 2.20 -1.51 -10.31
N GLU A 230 1.55 -0.75 -11.20
CA GLU A 230 1.28 -1.17 -12.59
C GLU A 230 2.54 -1.66 -13.33
N LYS A 231 3.66 -0.96 -13.17
CA LYS A 231 4.95 -1.29 -13.81
C LYS A 231 5.52 -2.65 -13.40
N ASN A 232 5.09 -3.17 -12.25
CA ASN A 232 5.63 -4.40 -11.69
C ASN A 232 4.74 -5.61 -12.00
N LYS A 233 3.45 -5.42 -12.29
CA LYS A 233 2.46 -6.50 -12.36
C LYS A 233 2.85 -7.63 -13.30
N THR A 234 3.25 -7.32 -14.53
CA THR A 234 3.65 -8.34 -15.52
C THR A 234 4.88 -9.11 -15.05
N LEU A 235 5.92 -8.40 -14.59
CA LEU A 235 7.16 -9.03 -14.09
C LEU A 235 6.92 -9.93 -12.87
N VAL A 236 6.01 -9.52 -11.97
CA VAL A 236 5.62 -10.32 -10.81
C VAL A 236 4.84 -11.56 -11.23
N ALA A 237 3.89 -11.44 -12.17
CA ALA A 237 3.09 -12.57 -12.64
C ALA A 237 3.90 -13.59 -13.45
N GLU A 238 4.90 -13.13 -14.22
CA GLU A 238 5.77 -13.98 -15.04
C GLU A 238 6.86 -14.69 -14.24
N ASN A 239 7.15 -14.25 -13.00
CA ASN A 239 8.13 -14.91 -12.16
C ASN A 239 7.63 -16.32 -11.76
N PRO A 240 8.42 -17.38 -12.02
CA PRO A 240 7.96 -18.77 -11.86
C PRO A 240 7.69 -19.17 -10.41
N LEU A 241 8.25 -18.47 -9.41
CA LEU A 241 8.04 -18.78 -8.00
C LEU A 241 6.75 -18.15 -7.45
N VAL A 242 6.27 -17.06 -8.05
CA VAL A 242 5.19 -16.24 -7.47
C VAL A 242 3.88 -17.02 -7.40
N LEU A 243 3.33 -17.45 -8.53
CA LEU A 243 1.99 -18.07 -8.54
C LEU A 243 1.92 -19.40 -7.75
N PRO A 244 2.92 -20.31 -7.82
CA PRO A 244 2.92 -21.52 -6.99
C PRO A 244 2.96 -21.22 -5.49
N LEU A 245 3.79 -20.27 -5.04
CA LEU A 245 3.87 -19.90 -3.62
C LEU A 245 2.58 -19.24 -3.15
N LEU A 246 2.00 -18.32 -3.93
CA LEU A 246 0.70 -17.72 -3.61
C LEU A 246 -0.40 -18.80 -3.49
N ALA A 247 -0.41 -19.78 -4.41
CA ALA A 247 -1.34 -20.91 -4.34
C ALA A 247 -1.16 -21.76 -3.08
N LYS A 248 0.08 -22.03 -2.67
CA LYS A 248 0.41 -22.71 -1.42
C LYS A 248 -0.12 -21.93 -0.21
N TYR A 249 0.24 -20.66 -0.06
CA TYR A 249 -0.09 -19.87 1.13
C TYR A 249 -1.57 -19.51 1.23
N MET A 250 -2.31 -19.43 0.12
CA MET A 250 -3.77 -19.35 0.16
C MET A 250 -4.44 -20.58 0.79
N LYS A 251 -3.85 -21.77 0.63
CA LYS A 251 -4.40 -23.03 1.17
C LYS A 251 -3.97 -23.31 2.61
N GLN A 252 -2.71 -23.07 2.95
CA GLN A 252 -2.13 -23.49 4.24
C GLN A 252 -1.48 -22.36 5.06
N GLY A 253 -1.60 -21.10 4.62
CA GLY A 253 -1.01 -19.96 5.33
C GLY A 253 -1.80 -19.50 6.56
N THR A 254 -1.20 -18.60 7.32
CA THR A 254 -1.88 -17.79 8.36
C THR A 254 -3.02 -16.97 7.75
N VAL A 255 -3.89 -16.42 8.60
CA VAL A 255 -4.96 -15.49 8.17
C VAL A 255 -4.39 -14.36 7.31
N LEU A 256 -3.31 -13.72 7.77
CA LEU A 256 -2.72 -12.57 7.07
C LEU A 256 -2.10 -12.96 5.73
N THR A 257 -1.40 -14.09 5.67
CA THR A 257 -0.79 -14.56 4.42
C THR A 257 -1.81 -15.02 3.39
N ARG A 258 -2.94 -15.61 3.81
CA ARG A 258 -4.06 -15.91 2.90
C ARG A 258 -4.64 -14.64 2.29
N ILE A 259 -4.88 -13.61 3.11
CA ILE A 259 -5.37 -12.30 2.65
C ILE A 259 -4.38 -11.69 1.65
N HIS A 260 -3.11 -11.52 2.02
CA HIS A 260 -2.13 -10.88 1.14
C HIS A 260 -1.83 -11.70 -0.11
N SER A 261 -1.91 -13.03 -0.05
CA SER A 261 -1.74 -13.87 -1.23
C SER A 261 -2.90 -13.68 -2.21
N ALA A 262 -4.14 -13.72 -1.73
CA ALA A 262 -5.33 -13.44 -2.55
C ALA A 262 -5.32 -12.00 -3.10
N ALA A 263 -4.93 -11.02 -2.28
CA ALA A 263 -4.82 -9.61 -2.67
C ALA A 263 -3.73 -9.37 -3.73
N THR A 264 -2.63 -10.12 -3.67
CA THR A 264 -1.59 -10.12 -4.72
C THR A 264 -2.18 -10.60 -6.03
N VAL A 265 -2.87 -11.76 -6.04
CA VAL A 265 -3.52 -12.28 -7.25
C VAL A 265 -4.57 -11.30 -7.78
N ASN A 266 -5.37 -10.71 -6.90
CA ASN A 266 -6.33 -9.66 -7.24
C ASN A 266 -5.64 -8.50 -7.96
N SER A 267 -4.55 -7.95 -7.39
CA SER A 267 -3.79 -6.85 -8.02
C SER A 267 -3.26 -7.23 -9.41
N LEU A 268 -2.72 -8.43 -9.56
CA LEU A 268 -2.17 -8.93 -10.83
C LEU A 268 -3.25 -9.18 -11.89
N SER A 269 -4.48 -9.51 -11.47
CA SER A 269 -5.60 -9.82 -12.36
C SER A 269 -6.14 -8.63 -13.16
N PHE A 270 -5.79 -7.40 -12.76
CA PHE A 270 -6.17 -6.17 -13.49
C PHE A 270 -5.41 -6.00 -14.80
N THR A 271 -4.33 -6.75 -15.04
CA THR A 271 -3.55 -6.70 -16.27
C THR A 271 -3.95 -7.86 -17.18
N ASP A 272 -4.41 -7.58 -18.40
CA ASP A 272 -4.95 -8.60 -19.32
C ASP A 272 -3.94 -9.69 -19.68
N SER A 273 -2.66 -9.34 -19.85
CA SER A 273 -1.59 -10.32 -20.13
C SER A 273 -1.44 -11.36 -19.01
N ASN A 274 -1.76 -10.99 -17.77
CA ASN A 274 -1.59 -11.85 -16.60
C ASN A 274 -2.77 -12.83 -16.42
N LYS A 275 -3.96 -12.50 -16.93
CA LYS A 275 -5.18 -13.28 -16.71
C LYS A 275 -5.02 -14.73 -17.16
N ILE A 276 -4.45 -14.96 -18.33
CA ILE A 276 -4.23 -16.29 -18.88
C ILE A 276 -3.20 -17.08 -18.06
N ILE A 277 -2.10 -16.44 -17.65
CA ILE A 277 -1.05 -17.06 -16.82
C ILE A 277 -1.65 -17.50 -15.47
N ILE A 278 -2.39 -16.61 -14.82
CA ILE A 278 -3.06 -16.89 -13.55
C ILE A 278 -4.10 -18.01 -13.72
N GLY A 279 -4.97 -17.91 -14.73
CA GLY A 279 -6.02 -18.90 -14.99
C GLY A 279 -5.49 -20.29 -15.33
N ASN A 280 -4.31 -20.38 -15.96
CA ASN A 280 -3.67 -21.67 -16.28
C ASN A 280 -2.91 -22.28 -15.10
N SER A 281 -2.63 -21.52 -14.04
CA SER A 281 -1.93 -22.00 -12.85
C SER A 281 -2.85 -22.69 -11.82
N GLU A 282 -2.26 -23.22 -10.74
CA GLU A 282 -2.99 -23.76 -9.58
C GLU A 282 -3.68 -22.69 -8.72
N VAL A 283 -3.42 -21.41 -8.99
CA VAL A 283 -3.99 -20.27 -8.28
C VAL A 283 -5.51 -20.28 -8.33
N LEU A 284 -6.11 -20.70 -9.46
CA LEU A 284 -7.56 -20.74 -9.58
C LEU A 284 -8.21 -21.68 -8.54
N LYS A 285 -7.66 -22.89 -8.37
CA LYS A 285 -8.07 -23.83 -7.33
C LYS A 285 -7.86 -23.25 -5.92
N ALA A 286 -6.76 -22.54 -5.71
CA ALA A 286 -6.44 -21.93 -4.42
C ALA A 286 -7.41 -20.79 -4.07
N LEU A 287 -7.79 -19.94 -5.03
CA LEU A 287 -8.81 -18.90 -4.84
C LEU A 287 -10.17 -19.53 -4.46
N ILE A 288 -10.57 -20.60 -5.16
CA ILE A 288 -11.82 -21.33 -4.85
C ILE A 288 -11.77 -21.90 -3.43
N HIS A 289 -10.63 -22.47 -3.02
CA HIS A 289 -10.45 -22.93 -1.65
C HIS A 289 -10.56 -21.80 -0.62
N VAL A 290 -10.03 -20.60 -0.92
CA VAL A 290 -10.19 -19.42 -0.05
C VAL A 290 -11.65 -18.97 0.03
N ILE A 291 -12.42 -19.04 -1.06
CA ILE A 291 -13.87 -18.77 -1.02
C ILE A 291 -14.57 -19.74 -0.06
N GLU A 292 -14.20 -21.02 -0.10
CA GLU A 292 -14.81 -22.05 0.74
C GLU A 292 -14.42 -21.91 2.22
N GLU A 293 -13.13 -21.86 2.52
CA GLU A 293 -12.58 -22.04 3.88
C GLU A 293 -11.94 -20.76 4.47
N GLY A 294 -11.76 -19.69 3.69
CA GLY A 294 -11.11 -18.44 4.12
C GLY A 294 -11.95 -17.59 5.07
N ASP A 295 -11.33 -16.62 5.74
CA ASP A 295 -12.07 -15.60 6.50
C ASP A 295 -12.74 -14.57 5.57
N SER A 296 -13.51 -13.65 6.14
CA SER A 296 -14.29 -12.66 5.38
C SER A 296 -13.42 -11.78 4.47
N LEU A 297 -12.24 -11.36 4.93
CA LEU A 297 -11.34 -10.50 4.18
C LEU A 297 -10.64 -11.28 3.07
N ALA A 298 -10.13 -12.48 3.38
CA ALA A 298 -9.52 -13.35 2.37
C ALA A 298 -10.52 -13.73 1.26
N THR A 299 -11.76 -14.04 1.64
CA THR A 299 -12.87 -14.33 0.71
C THR A 299 -13.16 -13.13 -0.19
N SER A 300 -13.12 -11.92 0.35
CA SER A 300 -13.33 -10.68 -0.41
C SER A 300 -12.26 -10.45 -1.49
N GLU A 301 -10.99 -10.67 -1.14
CA GLU A 301 -9.88 -10.58 -2.08
C GLU A 301 -9.95 -11.66 -3.16
N ALA A 302 -10.28 -12.90 -2.76
CA ALA A 302 -10.43 -14.00 -3.69
C ALA A 302 -11.60 -13.79 -4.67
N PHE A 303 -12.74 -13.27 -4.19
CA PHE A 303 -13.86 -12.89 -5.05
C PHE A 303 -13.45 -11.81 -6.05
N SER A 304 -12.71 -10.79 -5.61
CA SER A 304 -12.31 -9.67 -6.47
C SER A 304 -11.39 -10.16 -7.59
N ALA A 305 -10.42 -11.02 -7.25
CA ALA A 305 -9.58 -11.70 -8.23
C ALA A 305 -10.42 -12.52 -9.23
N LEU A 306 -11.33 -13.36 -8.74
CA LEU A 306 -12.21 -14.17 -9.59
C LEU A 306 -13.10 -13.32 -10.49
N SER A 307 -13.63 -12.20 -10.00
CA SER A 307 -14.49 -11.28 -10.77
C SER A 307 -13.73 -10.60 -11.91
N ASN A 308 -12.42 -10.41 -11.77
CA ASN A 308 -11.56 -9.88 -12.83
C ASN A 308 -11.11 -10.96 -13.84
N LEU A 309 -10.97 -12.21 -13.38
CA LEU A 309 -10.50 -13.34 -14.19
C LEU A 309 -11.62 -14.02 -15.00
N CYS A 310 -12.78 -14.25 -14.38
CA CYS A 310 -13.89 -15.02 -14.96
C CYS A 310 -14.65 -14.36 -16.13
N PRO A 311 -14.49 -13.07 -16.48
CA PRO A 311 -14.93 -12.57 -17.77
C PRO A 311 -14.25 -13.26 -18.96
N VAL A 312 -13.08 -13.88 -18.76
CA VAL A 312 -12.42 -14.73 -19.77
C VAL A 312 -13.07 -16.11 -19.75
N LYS A 313 -13.66 -16.51 -20.88
CA LYS A 313 -14.51 -17.72 -20.99
C LYS A 313 -13.79 -18.99 -20.55
N GLU A 314 -12.57 -19.21 -21.02
CA GLU A 314 -11.77 -20.39 -20.71
C GLU A 314 -11.48 -20.51 -19.20
N ILE A 315 -11.22 -19.37 -18.55
CA ILE A 315 -10.99 -19.32 -17.10
C ILE A 315 -12.28 -19.58 -16.34
N SER A 316 -13.41 -19.04 -16.81
CA SER A 316 -14.72 -19.22 -16.20
C SER A 316 -15.16 -20.69 -16.22
N GLU A 317 -14.99 -21.38 -17.36
CA GLU A 317 -15.32 -22.79 -17.52
C GLU A 317 -14.44 -23.66 -16.62
N LYS A 318 -13.13 -23.33 -16.56
CA LYS A 318 -12.20 -23.99 -15.64
C LYS A 318 -12.61 -23.76 -14.19
N ALA A 319 -12.95 -22.54 -13.78
CA ALA A 319 -13.35 -22.23 -12.41
C ALA A 319 -14.59 -23.02 -11.97
N VAL A 320 -15.58 -23.16 -12.86
CA VAL A 320 -16.76 -24.01 -12.63
C VAL A 320 -16.35 -25.47 -12.48
N SER A 321 -15.51 -25.99 -13.38
CA SER A 321 -15.04 -27.39 -13.31
C SER A 321 -14.27 -27.72 -12.02
N GLU A 322 -13.62 -26.72 -11.44
CA GLU A 322 -12.88 -26.82 -10.17
C GLU A 322 -13.78 -26.66 -8.93
N GLY A 323 -15.09 -26.51 -9.11
CA GLY A 323 -16.08 -26.50 -8.02
C GLY A 323 -16.37 -25.13 -7.41
N LEU A 324 -16.15 -24.03 -8.15
CA LEU A 324 -16.45 -22.67 -7.68
C LEU A 324 -17.91 -22.51 -7.21
N ILE A 325 -18.86 -23.09 -7.94
CA ILE A 325 -20.30 -22.97 -7.64
C ILE A 325 -20.61 -23.57 -6.26
N ARG A 326 -20.14 -24.80 -6.01
CA ARG A 326 -20.28 -25.48 -4.71
C ARG A 326 -19.63 -24.69 -3.58
N ALA A 327 -18.40 -24.20 -3.77
CA ALA A 327 -17.67 -23.42 -2.77
C ALA A 327 -18.43 -22.14 -2.37
N ALA A 328 -18.90 -21.38 -3.35
CA ALA A 328 -19.66 -20.15 -3.12
C ALA A 328 -20.99 -20.42 -2.40
N ILE A 329 -21.74 -21.46 -2.80
CA ILE A 329 -22.99 -21.85 -2.14
C ILE A 329 -22.76 -22.23 -0.68
N LYS A 330 -21.73 -23.05 -0.40
CA LYS A 330 -21.38 -23.46 0.98
C LYS A 330 -21.07 -22.24 1.85
N LYS A 331 -20.34 -21.25 1.30
CA LYS A 331 -20.00 -20.02 2.02
C LYS A 331 -21.20 -19.11 2.27
N ILE A 332 -22.11 -19.00 1.30
CA ILE A 332 -23.39 -18.27 1.45
C ILE A 332 -24.25 -18.93 2.54
N LYS A 333 -24.34 -20.26 2.56
CA LYS A 333 -25.07 -21.01 3.60
C LYS A 333 -24.52 -20.78 5.01
N ALA A 334 -23.22 -20.54 5.13
CA ALA A 334 -22.58 -20.15 6.38
C ALA A 334 -22.80 -18.67 6.78
N GLY A 335 -23.52 -17.89 5.96
CA GLY A 335 -23.81 -16.48 6.22
C GLY A 335 -22.65 -15.52 5.96
N SER A 336 -21.58 -15.97 5.28
CA SER A 336 -20.37 -15.20 5.04
C SER A 336 -20.31 -14.66 3.61
N ASN A 337 -19.97 -13.38 3.43
CA ASN A 337 -19.83 -12.69 2.13
C ASN A 337 -21.02 -12.86 1.17
N VAL A 338 -22.24 -13.00 1.71
CA VAL A 338 -23.46 -13.37 0.95
C VAL A 338 -23.69 -12.49 -0.28
N SER A 339 -23.70 -11.16 -0.12
CA SER A 339 -24.00 -10.23 -1.21
C SER A 339 -23.04 -10.38 -2.40
N MET A 340 -21.76 -10.44 -2.06
CA MET A 340 -20.66 -10.57 -3.01
C MET A 340 -20.74 -11.91 -3.75
N LEU A 341 -20.89 -13.02 -3.03
CA LEU A 341 -20.96 -14.35 -3.64
C LEU A 341 -22.25 -14.57 -4.44
N LEU A 342 -23.37 -13.96 -4.04
CA LEU A 342 -24.59 -13.93 -4.85
C LEU A 342 -24.36 -13.24 -6.19
N SER A 343 -23.62 -12.13 -6.21
CA SER A 343 -23.29 -11.46 -7.48
C SER A 343 -22.42 -12.33 -8.40
N LEU A 344 -21.49 -13.12 -7.82
CA LEU A 344 -20.69 -14.08 -8.57
C LEU A 344 -21.57 -15.17 -9.18
N LEU A 345 -22.44 -15.79 -8.37
CA LEU A 345 -23.35 -16.84 -8.85
C LEU A 345 -24.37 -16.30 -9.86
N ALA A 346 -24.84 -15.05 -9.69
CA ALA A 346 -25.70 -14.39 -10.66
C ALA A 346 -24.99 -14.25 -12.02
N PHE A 347 -23.71 -13.83 -12.03
CA PHE A 347 -22.89 -13.81 -13.24
C PHE A 347 -22.84 -15.19 -13.91
N PHE A 348 -22.45 -16.25 -13.20
CA PHE A 348 -22.36 -17.60 -13.78
C PHE A 348 -23.70 -18.14 -14.28
N SER A 349 -24.78 -17.91 -13.53
CA SER A 349 -26.13 -18.35 -13.91
C SER A 349 -26.60 -17.79 -15.27
N THR A 350 -26.07 -16.63 -15.66
CA THR A 350 -26.41 -16.00 -16.96
C THR A 350 -25.61 -16.57 -18.13
N GLN A 351 -24.44 -17.15 -17.88
CA GLN A 351 -23.49 -17.57 -18.92
C GLN A 351 -23.75 -19.00 -19.41
N ASN A 352 -24.06 -19.93 -18.51
CA ASN A 352 -24.12 -21.36 -18.85
C ASN A 352 -25.26 -22.10 -18.12
N HIS A 353 -26.08 -22.82 -18.88
CA HIS A 353 -27.17 -23.65 -18.35
C HIS A 353 -26.69 -24.73 -17.38
N GLN A 354 -25.52 -25.32 -17.61
CA GLN A 354 -24.98 -26.34 -16.71
C GLN A 354 -24.72 -25.81 -15.29
N THR A 355 -24.33 -24.52 -15.16
CA THR A 355 -24.16 -23.89 -13.85
C THR A 355 -25.50 -23.73 -13.13
N THR A 356 -26.57 -23.41 -13.85
CA THR A 356 -27.91 -23.29 -13.26
C THR A 356 -28.45 -24.64 -12.80
N GLU A 357 -28.19 -25.71 -13.54
CA GLU A 357 -28.53 -27.08 -13.12
C GLU A 357 -27.71 -27.50 -11.90
N GLU A 358 -26.41 -27.18 -11.84
CA GLU A 358 -25.57 -27.46 -10.67
C GLU A 358 -26.11 -26.74 -9.42
N MET A 359 -26.46 -25.45 -9.53
CA MET A 359 -27.06 -24.69 -8.43
C MET A 359 -28.36 -25.33 -7.93
N ASP A 360 -29.24 -25.76 -8.84
CA ASP A 360 -30.48 -26.44 -8.50
C ASP A 360 -30.24 -27.79 -7.82
N ASN A 361 -29.33 -28.61 -8.36
CA ASN A 361 -28.97 -29.91 -7.82
C ASN A 361 -28.35 -29.82 -6.41
N LEU A 362 -27.68 -28.70 -6.09
CA LEU A 362 -27.17 -28.40 -4.74
C LEU A 362 -28.26 -27.89 -3.78
N GLY A 363 -29.52 -27.83 -4.22
CA GLY A 363 -30.68 -27.35 -3.47
C GLY A 363 -30.68 -25.84 -3.25
N PHE A 364 -29.86 -25.08 -4.00
CA PHE A 364 -29.64 -23.66 -3.75
C PHE A 364 -30.91 -22.81 -3.94
N ILE A 365 -31.88 -23.30 -4.71
CA ILE A 365 -33.17 -22.61 -4.91
C ILE A 365 -33.90 -22.33 -3.59
N TYR A 366 -33.84 -23.25 -2.62
CA TYR A 366 -34.49 -23.06 -1.31
C TYR A 366 -33.75 -22.02 -0.45
N ASP A 367 -32.42 -21.98 -0.54
CA ASP A 367 -31.61 -20.96 0.12
C ASP A 367 -31.92 -19.58 -0.48
N LEU A 368 -32.06 -19.49 -1.80
CA LEU A 368 -32.44 -18.26 -2.50
C LEU A 368 -33.84 -17.78 -2.08
N PHE A 369 -34.82 -18.67 -1.93
CA PHE A 369 -36.13 -18.31 -1.37
C PHE A 369 -36.00 -17.76 0.05
N SER A 370 -35.20 -18.41 0.90
CA SER A 370 -34.92 -17.92 2.25
C SER A 370 -34.27 -16.54 2.26
N ILE A 371 -33.31 -16.30 1.37
CA ILE A 371 -32.65 -15.00 1.21
C ILE A 371 -33.68 -13.96 0.76
N LEU A 372 -34.46 -14.23 -0.29
CA LEU A 372 -35.44 -13.29 -0.82
C LEU A 372 -36.51 -12.93 0.22
N ARG A 373 -37.00 -13.89 1.01
CA ARG A 373 -37.99 -13.65 2.08
C ARG A 373 -37.50 -12.69 3.15
N ASN A 374 -36.23 -12.79 3.54
CA ASN A 374 -35.67 -12.10 4.71
C ASN A 374 -34.71 -10.96 4.35
N SER A 375 -34.56 -10.63 3.07
CA SER A 375 -33.58 -9.66 2.62
C SER A 375 -34.03 -8.23 2.89
N ASN A 376 -33.09 -7.45 3.46
CA ASN A 376 -33.17 -6.00 3.57
C ASN A 376 -32.25 -5.30 2.55
N SER A 377 -31.75 -6.03 1.55
CA SER A 377 -30.76 -5.55 0.58
C SER A 377 -31.28 -5.71 -0.84
N LEU A 378 -31.54 -4.58 -1.50
CA LEU A 378 -31.95 -4.54 -2.91
C LEU A 378 -30.94 -5.27 -3.82
N VAL A 379 -29.64 -5.14 -3.53
CA VAL A 379 -28.57 -5.81 -4.29
C VAL A 379 -28.64 -7.33 -4.15
N ASN A 380 -28.99 -7.82 -2.95
CA ASN A 380 -29.15 -9.26 -2.75
C ASN A 380 -30.42 -9.77 -3.45
N ASP A 381 -31.50 -8.99 -3.41
CA ASP A 381 -32.76 -9.31 -4.10
C ASP A 381 -32.56 -9.39 -5.61
N GLU A 382 -31.87 -8.41 -6.19
CA GLU A 382 -31.54 -8.40 -7.61
C GLU A 382 -30.70 -9.61 -8.02
N ASN A 383 -29.64 -9.93 -7.28
CA ASN A 383 -28.78 -11.05 -7.63
C ASN A 383 -29.48 -12.40 -7.40
N ALA A 384 -30.20 -12.56 -6.29
CA ALA A 384 -30.90 -13.79 -5.98
C ALA A 384 -32.04 -14.06 -6.99
N VAL A 385 -32.83 -13.05 -7.36
CA VAL A 385 -33.92 -13.23 -8.33
C VAL A 385 -33.41 -13.49 -9.74
N VAL A 386 -32.22 -12.97 -10.12
CA VAL A 386 -31.54 -13.35 -11.37
C VAL A 386 -31.24 -14.85 -11.39
N ILE A 387 -30.70 -15.39 -10.30
CA ILE A 387 -30.37 -16.82 -10.22
C ILE A 387 -31.65 -17.66 -10.26
N VAL A 388 -32.67 -17.32 -9.45
CA VAL A 388 -33.97 -18.01 -9.46
C VAL A 388 -34.60 -17.96 -10.84
N TYR A 389 -34.59 -16.81 -11.52
CA TYR A 389 -35.13 -16.67 -12.86
C TYR A 389 -34.42 -17.59 -13.86
N ASN A 390 -33.08 -17.66 -13.81
CA ASN A 390 -32.30 -18.51 -14.71
C ASN A 390 -32.52 -20.00 -14.44
N ILE A 391 -32.70 -20.40 -13.18
CA ILE A 391 -33.13 -21.76 -12.80
C ILE A 391 -34.57 -22.02 -13.31
N CYS A 392 -35.51 -21.09 -13.15
CA CYS A 392 -36.87 -21.25 -13.70
C CYS A 392 -36.84 -21.36 -15.24
N LYS A 393 -35.93 -20.64 -15.90
CA LYS A 393 -35.72 -20.76 -17.35
C LYS A 393 -35.19 -22.14 -17.74
N SER A 394 -34.33 -22.76 -16.91
CA SER A 394 -33.88 -24.15 -17.15
C SER A 394 -35.04 -25.13 -17.01
N TYR A 395 -35.89 -24.96 -15.99
CA TYR A 395 -37.10 -25.78 -15.83
C TYR A 395 -38.03 -25.70 -17.03
N LYS A 396 -38.30 -24.49 -17.54
CA LYS A 396 -39.13 -24.29 -18.75
C LYS A 396 -38.62 -25.04 -19.97
N ALA A 397 -37.31 -25.24 -20.07
CA ALA A 397 -36.68 -25.93 -21.20
C ALA A 397 -36.71 -27.46 -21.08
N LEU A 398 -37.06 -28.02 -19.91
CA LEU A 398 -37.10 -29.48 -19.68
C LEU A 398 -38.08 -30.18 -20.62
N GLN A 399 -37.63 -31.20 -21.35
CA GLN A 399 -38.51 -31.97 -22.24
C GLN A 399 -39.50 -32.87 -21.48
N ASN A 400 -39.13 -33.32 -20.28
CA ASN A 400 -40.01 -34.12 -19.42
C ASN A 400 -41.07 -33.21 -18.79
N VAL A 401 -42.32 -33.36 -19.24
CA VAL A 401 -43.46 -32.54 -18.78
C VAL A 401 -43.75 -32.74 -17.30
N VAL A 402 -43.69 -33.98 -16.80
CA VAL A 402 -43.95 -34.29 -15.37
C VAL A 402 -42.93 -33.59 -14.49
N LEU A 403 -41.64 -33.74 -14.81
CA LEU A 403 -40.57 -33.08 -14.05
C LEU A 403 -40.66 -31.55 -14.15
N ARG A 404 -41.06 -31.02 -15.31
CA ARG A 404 -41.29 -29.58 -15.49
C ARG A 404 -42.40 -29.06 -14.58
N GLU A 405 -43.51 -29.79 -14.47
CA GLU A 405 -44.62 -29.45 -13.58
C GLU A 405 -44.19 -29.53 -12.11
N GLU A 406 -43.51 -30.60 -11.69
CA GLU A 406 -42.96 -30.74 -10.34
C GLU A 406 -42.05 -29.55 -9.97
N LYS A 407 -41.14 -29.14 -10.87
CA LYS A 407 -40.25 -28.00 -10.65
C LYS A 407 -40.98 -26.65 -10.66
N ARG A 408 -42.04 -26.50 -11.47
CA ARG A 408 -42.91 -25.32 -11.45
C ARG A 408 -43.66 -25.24 -10.10
N ASP A 409 -44.14 -26.37 -9.59
CA ASP A 409 -44.89 -26.43 -8.34
C ASP A 409 -44.04 -26.03 -7.12
N VAL A 410 -42.74 -26.34 -7.12
CA VAL A 410 -41.80 -25.85 -6.09
C VAL A 410 -41.79 -24.31 -6.00
N VAL A 411 -41.76 -23.63 -7.15
CA VAL A 411 -41.74 -22.15 -7.21
C VAL A 411 -43.13 -21.58 -6.90
N LEU A 412 -44.18 -22.26 -7.35
CA LEU A 412 -45.57 -21.88 -7.08
C LEU A 412 -45.91 -22.02 -5.58
N GLU A 413 -45.38 -23.04 -4.90
CA GLU A 413 -45.56 -23.24 -3.46
C GLU A 413 -44.91 -22.11 -2.65
N GLU A 414 -43.71 -21.67 -3.04
CA GLU A 414 -43.04 -20.51 -2.43
C GLU A 414 -43.90 -19.24 -2.60
N GLU A 415 -44.42 -18.99 -3.80
CA GLU A 415 -45.28 -17.84 -4.04
C GLU A 415 -46.58 -17.91 -3.23
N ASN A 416 -47.26 -19.05 -3.22
CA ASN A 416 -48.52 -19.23 -2.49
C ASN A 416 -48.37 -19.05 -0.98
N LYS A 417 -47.24 -19.49 -0.41
CA LYS A 417 -46.99 -19.41 1.04
C LYS A 417 -46.48 -18.05 1.49
N HIS A 418 -45.65 -17.40 0.68
CA HIS A 418 -44.87 -16.24 1.11
C HIS A 418 -45.09 -14.97 0.28
N GLY A 419 -45.76 -15.06 -0.88
CA GLY A 419 -45.94 -13.94 -1.79
C GLY A 419 -44.60 -13.33 -2.23
N THR A 420 -43.54 -14.14 -2.28
CA THR A 420 -42.15 -13.69 -2.39
C THR A 420 -41.94 -12.87 -3.66
N PHE A 421 -42.42 -13.35 -4.82
CA PHE A 421 -42.25 -12.67 -6.09
C PHE A 421 -43.28 -11.55 -6.28
N THR A 422 -44.52 -11.70 -5.81
CA THR A 422 -45.51 -10.60 -5.80
C THR A 422 -44.99 -9.41 -5.01
N ARG A 423 -44.34 -9.64 -3.86
CA ARG A 423 -43.72 -8.55 -3.08
C ARG A 423 -42.60 -7.87 -3.85
N LEU A 424 -41.72 -8.63 -4.52
CA LEU A 424 -40.62 -8.09 -5.33
C LEU A 424 -41.12 -7.32 -6.56
N GLU A 425 -42.24 -7.75 -7.17
CA GLU A 425 -42.86 -7.00 -8.28
C GLU A 425 -43.40 -5.64 -7.82
N ASN A 426 -43.88 -5.55 -6.59
CA ASN A 426 -44.43 -4.30 -6.03
C ASN A 426 -43.38 -3.35 -5.44
N GLN A 427 -42.09 -3.70 -5.48
CA GLN A 427 -40.99 -2.80 -5.09
C GLN A 427 -40.67 -1.76 -6.18
N GLU A 428 -39.81 -0.78 -5.86
CA GLU A 428 -39.35 0.25 -6.80
C GLU A 428 -38.89 -0.34 -8.15
N ALA A 429 -39.17 0.37 -9.24
CA ALA A 429 -38.92 -0.12 -10.60
C ALA A 429 -37.44 -0.45 -10.83
N GLY A 430 -37.13 -1.75 -10.96
CA GLY A 430 -35.77 -2.24 -11.17
C GLY A 430 -35.70 -3.57 -11.92
N ARG A 431 -34.49 -4.11 -12.06
CA ARG A 431 -34.26 -5.40 -12.72
C ARG A 431 -34.98 -6.54 -11.97
N ALA A 432 -34.99 -6.48 -10.65
CA ALA A 432 -35.67 -7.46 -9.82
C ALA A 432 -37.18 -7.53 -10.11
N THR A 433 -37.85 -6.38 -10.20
CA THR A 433 -39.27 -6.24 -10.54
C THR A 433 -39.61 -6.93 -11.87
N SER A 434 -38.83 -6.65 -12.91
CA SER A 434 -39.03 -7.25 -14.24
C SER A 434 -38.87 -8.78 -14.22
N LEU A 435 -37.90 -9.29 -13.48
CA LEU A 435 -37.66 -10.73 -13.40
C LEU A 435 -38.71 -11.44 -12.55
N ALA A 436 -39.12 -10.85 -11.43
CA ALA A 436 -40.20 -11.35 -10.58
C ALA A 436 -41.51 -11.49 -11.38
N LYS A 437 -41.88 -10.47 -12.16
CA LYS A 437 -43.03 -10.52 -13.06
C LYS A 437 -42.96 -11.71 -14.05
N ARG A 438 -41.80 -11.95 -14.65
CA ARG A 438 -41.61 -13.06 -15.61
C ARG A 438 -41.62 -14.45 -14.94
N ILE A 439 -41.31 -14.53 -13.65
CA ILE A 439 -41.47 -15.75 -12.86
C ILE A 439 -42.96 -15.97 -12.58
N LEU A 440 -43.67 -14.95 -12.10
CA LEU A 440 -45.12 -14.97 -11.84
C LEU A 440 -45.93 -15.37 -13.08
N GLU A 441 -45.65 -14.73 -14.23
CA GLU A 441 -46.31 -15.04 -15.51
C GLU A 441 -46.14 -16.50 -15.94
N TRP A 442 -45.12 -17.20 -15.44
CA TRP A 442 -44.87 -18.60 -15.77
C TRP A 442 -45.52 -19.57 -14.80
N ILE A 443 -45.45 -19.31 -13.50
CA ILE A 443 -46.02 -20.20 -12.49
C ILE A 443 -47.54 -20.09 -12.39
N LEU A 444 -48.15 -19.02 -12.94
CA LEU A 444 -49.61 -18.82 -12.98
C LEU A 444 -50.28 -19.26 -14.29
N ARG A 445 -49.48 -19.65 -15.29
CA ARG A 445 -49.96 -20.33 -16.52
C ARG A 445 -49.82 -21.83 -16.35
#